data_AF-A0A0F8YJA6-F1
#
_entry.id   AF-A0A0F8YJA6-F1
#
_cell.length_a   1.000
_cell.length_b   1.000
_cell.length_c   1.000
_cell.angle_alpha   90.00
_cell.angle_beta   90.00
_cell.angle_gamma   90.00
#
_symmetry.space_group_name_H-M   'P 1'
#
loop_
_entity.id
_entity.type
_entity.pdbx_description
1 polymer ?
#
loop_
_entity_poly.entity_id
_entity_poly.type
_entity_poly.pdbx_seq_one_letter_code
_entity_poly.pdbx_strand_id
1 'polypeptide(L)'
;LGDINTAEPGARAGFAGPNIIEQTIRQKLPKGFQRAEFLLDHGAIDMIIPRHEMRDTLASLLSKFTNQPEPGSTLEPDVIIGPDATDDPAFAE
;
A
#
# COMPACT_ATOMS: atom_id res chain seq x y z
N LEU A 1 7.35 -1.38 12.01
CA LEU A 1 7.58 -1.15 10.56
C LEU A 1 6.30 -1.56 9.86
N GLY A 2 5.79 -0.79 8.90
CA GLY A 2 4.60 -1.19 8.14
C GLY A 2 4.96 -2.23 7.08
N ASP A 3 4.08 -3.18 6.83
CA ASP A 3 4.18 -4.11 5.69
C ASP A 3 4.12 -3.36 4.36
N ILE A 4 3.33 -2.28 4.32
CA ILE A 4 3.33 -1.26 3.27
C ILE A 4 3.45 0.11 3.93
N ASN A 5 4.42 0.90 3.51
CA ASN A 5 4.61 2.28 3.92
C ASN A 5 4.15 3.21 2.79
N THR A 6 3.16 4.04 3.08
CA THR A 6 2.60 5.00 2.10
C THR A 6 2.76 6.43 2.61
N ALA A 7 2.82 7.39 1.69
CA ALA A 7 2.87 8.81 2.03
C ALA A 7 1.96 9.65 1.13
N GLU A 8 1.65 10.87 1.55
CA GLU A 8 0.96 11.84 0.70
C GLU A 8 1.95 12.62 -0.19
N PRO A 9 1.47 13.19 -1.32
CA PRO A 9 2.30 14.03 -2.18
C PRO A 9 2.99 15.16 -1.41
N GLY A 10 4.30 15.31 -1.59
CA GLY A 10 5.11 16.32 -0.92
C GLY A 10 5.25 16.20 0.60
N ALA A 11 4.72 15.13 1.22
CA ALA A 11 4.90 14.88 2.65
C ALA A 11 6.39 14.81 3.02
N ARG A 12 6.75 15.24 4.23
CA ARG A 12 8.13 15.15 4.73
C ARG A 12 8.24 14.11 5.83
N ALA A 13 9.12 13.12 5.66
CA ALA A 13 9.42 12.14 6.69
C ALA A 13 10.94 11.92 6.82
N GLY A 14 11.39 11.75 8.06
CA GLY A 14 12.80 11.57 8.38
C GLY A 14 13.02 11.69 9.88
N PHE A 15 14.06 11.03 10.38
CA PHE A 15 14.35 10.96 11.82
C PHE A 15 14.83 12.30 12.39
N ALA A 16 15.75 12.98 11.68
CA ALA A 16 16.29 14.27 12.07
C ALA A 16 15.83 15.37 11.09
N GLY A 17 15.60 16.58 11.61
CA GLY A 17 15.27 17.72 10.76
C GLY A 17 16.43 18.11 9.84
N PRO A 18 16.16 18.72 8.66
CA PRO A 18 17.18 19.02 7.65
C PRO A 18 18.32 19.89 8.20
N ASN A 19 18.01 20.89 9.03
CA ASN A 19 19.02 21.78 9.62
C ASN A 19 20.03 21.03 10.50
N ILE A 20 19.58 20.02 11.26
CA ILE A 20 20.46 19.22 12.12
C ILE A 20 21.38 18.35 11.25
N ILE A 21 20.84 17.80 10.15
CA ILE A 21 21.62 16.96 9.23
C ILE A 21 22.67 17.81 8.53
N GLU A 22 22.29 18.96 7.95
CA GLU A 22 23.22 19.87 7.27
C GLU A 22 24.35 20.34 8.18
N GLN A 23 24.04 20.68 9.44
CA GLN A 23 25.06 21.04 10.44
C GLN A 23 26.02 19.89 10.74
N THR A 24 25.53 18.65 10.72
CA THR A 24 26.33 17.46 11.02
C THR A 24 27.26 17.09 9.85
N ILE A 25 26.74 17.08 8.62
CA ILE A 25 27.52 16.69 7.42
C ILE A 25 28.26 17.86 6.76
N ARG A 26 27.98 19.10 7.18
CA ARG A 26 28.53 20.36 6.64
C ARG A 26 28.35 20.52 5.12
N GLN A 27 27.26 19.98 4.60
CA GLN A 27 26.89 20.03 3.18
C GLN A 27 25.40 20.37 3.05
N LYS A 28 25.02 20.98 1.91
CA LYS A 28 23.60 21.25 1.61
C LYS A 28 22.90 19.95 1.23
N LEU A 29 21.65 19.80 1.64
CA LEU A 29 20.85 18.64 1.28
C LEU A 29 20.37 18.72 -0.18
N PRO A 30 20.22 17.57 -0.87
CA PRO A 30 19.61 17.53 -2.18
C PRO A 30 18.21 18.17 -2.21
N LYS A 31 17.82 18.69 -3.36
CA LYS A 31 16.45 19.22 -3.55
C LYS A 31 15.44 18.09 -3.30
N GLY A 32 14.42 18.37 -2.51
CA GLY A 32 13.39 17.38 -2.19
C GLY A 32 13.82 16.32 -1.18
N PHE A 33 15.00 16.45 -0.54
CA PHE A 33 15.40 15.55 0.54
C PHE A 33 14.28 15.41 1.59
N GLN A 34 14.07 14.17 2.06
CA GLN A 34 12.97 13.78 2.96
C GLN A 34 11.54 13.95 2.43
N ARG A 35 11.35 14.38 1.17
CA ARG A 35 10.01 14.43 0.56
C ARG A 35 9.57 13.03 0.15
N ALA A 36 8.26 12.80 0.11
CA ALA A 36 7.67 11.53 -0.29
C ALA A 36 8.25 11.01 -1.61
N GLU A 37 8.44 11.89 -2.60
CA GLU A 37 9.02 11.55 -3.91
C GLU A 37 10.48 11.06 -3.76
N PHE A 38 11.28 11.78 -2.98
CA PHE A 38 12.65 11.38 -2.68
C PHE A 38 12.70 10.05 -1.91
N LEU A 39 11.79 9.84 -0.96
CA LEU A 39 11.71 8.62 -0.17
C LEU A 39 11.28 7.41 -1.03
N LEU A 40 10.35 7.62 -1.96
CA LEU A 40 9.93 6.59 -2.92
C LEU A 40 11.08 6.21 -3.84
N ASP A 41 11.78 7.20 -4.42
CA ASP A 41 12.93 6.98 -5.31
C ASP A 41 14.08 6.20 -4.62
N HIS A 42 14.19 6.29 -3.30
CA HIS A 42 15.21 5.60 -2.50
C HIS A 42 14.69 4.35 -1.78
N GLY A 43 13.47 3.89 -2.06
CA GLY A 43 12.90 2.65 -1.52
C GLY A 43 12.55 2.69 -0.04
N ALA A 44 12.38 3.87 0.54
CA ALA A 44 11.97 4.05 1.94
C ALA A 44 10.45 3.99 2.15
N ILE A 45 9.67 4.20 1.09
CA ILE A 45 8.21 4.03 1.05
C ILE A 45 7.82 3.31 -0.26
N ASP A 46 6.64 2.70 -0.27
CA ASP A 46 6.17 1.85 -1.36
C ASP A 46 5.31 2.61 -2.39
N MET A 47 4.58 3.64 -1.95
CA MET A 47 3.70 4.42 -2.82
C MET A 47 3.34 5.80 -2.25
N ILE A 48 2.98 6.71 -3.15
CA ILE A 48 2.44 8.03 -2.83
C ILE A 48 0.95 8.04 -3.20
N ILE A 49 0.08 8.33 -2.23
CA ILE A 49 -1.38 8.30 -2.42
C ILE A 49 -1.95 9.70 -2.16
N PRO A 50 -2.62 10.32 -3.15
CA PRO A 50 -3.39 11.55 -2.93
C PRO A 50 -4.46 11.37 -1.86
N ARG A 51 -4.68 12.38 -1.02
CA ARG A 51 -5.60 12.30 0.12
C ARG A 51 -7.02 11.82 -0.24
N HIS A 52 -7.52 12.22 -1.41
CA HIS A 52 -8.87 11.88 -1.86
C HIS A 52 -9.02 10.41 -2.28
N GLU A 53 -7.93 9.75 -2.69
CA GLU A 53 -7.90 8.32 -3.07
C GLU A 53 -7.56 7.42 -1.88
N MET A 54 -7.02 8.00 -0.79
CA MET A 54 -6.47 7.25 0.35
C MET A 54 -7.44 6.22 0.95
N ARG A 55 -8.73 6.56 1.07
CA ARG A 55 -9.73 5.65 1.63
C ARG A 55 -9.83 4.37 0.79
N ASP A 56 -9.98 4.53 -0.52
CA ASP A 56 -10.26 3.43 -1.44
C ASP A 56 -9.01 2.56 -1.63
N THR A 57 -7.84 3.19 -1.73
CA THR A 57 -6.55 2.49 -1.80
C THR A 57 -6.29 1.67 -0.54
N LEU A 58 -6.48 2.25 0.65
CA LEU A 58 -6.28 1.51 1.91
C LEU A 58 -7.27 0.37 2.05
N ALA A 59 -8.54 0.57 1.69
CA ALA A 59 -9.55 -0.48 1.75
C ALA A 59 -9.20 -1.65 0.82
N SER A 60 -8.74 -1.38 -0.41
CA SER A 60 -8.33 -2.41 -1.37
C SER A 60 -7.06 -3.15 -0.94
N LEU A 61 -6.08 -2.46 -0.34
CA LEU A 61 -4.87 -3.11 0.20
C LEU A 61 -5.21 -4.04 1.37
N LEU A 62 -6.02 -3.56 2.31
CA LEU A 62 -6.41 -4.34 3.48
C LEU A 62 -7.26 -5.56 3.08
N SER A 63 -8.14 -5.45 2.09
CA SER A 63 -8.94 -6.60 1.67
C SER A 63 -8.05 -7.72 1.12
N LYS A 64 -7.04 -7.37 0.31
CA LYS A 64 -6.05 -8.33 -0.22
C LYS A 64 -5.24 -8.99 0.90
N PHE A 65 -4.84 -8.25 1.93
CA PHE A 65 -4.09 -8.79 3.07
C PHE A 65 -4.92 -9.62 4.04
N THR A 66 -6.22 -9.39 4.09
CA THR A 66 -7.14 -10.07 5.02
C THR A 66 -8.00 -11.13 4.34
N ASN A 67 -7.72 -11.43 3.06
CA ASN A 67 -8.49 -12.33 2.22
C ASN A 67 -10.00 -12.02 2.21
N GLN A 68 -10.32 -10.73 2.15
CA GLN A 68 -11.68 -10.21 2.03
C GLN A 68 -11.98 -9.83 0.58
N PRO A 69 -13.25 -9.83 0.16
CA PRO A 69 -13.63 -9.35 -1.16
C PRO A 69 -13.21 -7.88 -1.35
N GLU A 70 -12.99 -7.50 -2.61
CA GLU A 70 -12.62 -6.13 -2.95
C GLU A 70 -13.76 -5.15 -2.61
N PRO A 71 -13.48 -4.00 -1.95
CA PRO A 71 -14.51 -3.03 -1.63
C PRO A 71 -15.24 -2.57 -2.89
N GLY A 72 -16.56 -2.73 -2.91
CA GLY A 72 -17.40 -2.37 -4.06
C GLY A 72 -17.53 -3.45 -5.13
N SER A 73 -16.84 -4.59 -5.03
CA SER A 73 -17.15 -5.74 -5.88
C SER A 73 -18.42 -6.41 -5.37
N THR A 74 -19.47 -6.43 -6.19
CA THR A 74 -20.71 -7.21 -5.95
C THR A 74 -20.52 -8.64 -6.45
N LEU A 75 -19.32 -9.19 -6.29
CA LEU A 75 -19.11 -10.59 -6.64
C LEU A 75 -19.80 -11.41 -5.55
N GLU A 76 -20.87 -12.10 -5.96
CA GLU A 76 -21.45 -13.22 -5.21
C GLU A 76 -20.26 -14.04 -4.69
N PRO A 77 -20.22 -14.36 -3.38
CA PRO A 77 -19.08 -15.04 -2.80
C PRO A 77 -18.82 -16.29 -3.63
N ASP A 78 -17.63 -16.35 -4.27
CA ASP A 78 -17.19 -17.50 -5.02
C ASP A 78 -17.53 -18.74 -4.19
N VAL A 79 -18.42 -19.57 -4.74
CA VAL A 79 -18.69 -20.91 -4.23
C VAL A 79 -17.31 -21.50 -4.02
N ILE A 80 -16.93 -21.68 -2.75
CA ILE A 80 -15.77 -22.48 -2.41
C ILE A 80 -16.17 -23.89 -2.82
N ILE A 81 -15.91 -24.22 -4.09
CA ILE A 81 -15.85 -25.58 -4.55
C ILE A 81 -14.64 -26.14 -3.83
N GLY A 82 -14.91 -26.72 -2.65
CA GLY A 82 -13.96 -27.61 -2.01
C GLY A 82 -13.55 -28.70 -3.00
N PRO A 83 -12.44 -29.41 -2.76
CA PRO A 83 -11.91 -30.42 -3.67
C PRO A 83 -12.82 -31.64 -3.93
N ASP A 84 -14.11 -31.57 -3.57
CA ASP A 84 -15.07 -32.68 -3.53
C ASP A 84 -16.19 -32.57 -4.59
N ALA A 85 -16.16 -31.58 -5.49
CA ALA A 85 -17.17 -31.46 -6.56
C ALA A 85 -16.91 -32.36 -7.79
N THR A 86 -16.30 -33.54 -7.58
CA THR A 86 -16.24 -34.59 -8.61
C THR A 86 -17.27 -35.69 -8.42
N ASP A 87 -18.07 -35.65 -7.34
CA ASP A 87 -19.11 -36.66 -7.06
C ASP A 87 -20.52 -36.03 -6.94
N ASP A 88 -20.87 -35.09 -7.83
CA ASP A 88 -22.28 -34.68 -7.97
C ASP A 88 -22.98 -35.55 -9.04
N PRO A 89 -23.88 -36.50 -8.65
CA PRO A 89 -24.58 -37.36 -9.58
C PRO A 89 -25.69 -36.63 -10.37
N ALA A 90 -25.93 -35.33 -10.13
CA ALA A 90 -27.00 -34.58 -10.78
C ALA A 90 -26.79 -34.32 -12.30
N PHE A 91 -25.65 -34.69 -12.87
CA PHE A 91 -25.37 -34.61 -14.32
C PHE A 91 -25.23 -35.99 -15.00
N ALA A 92 -25.61 -37.07 -14.32
CA ALA A 92 -25.69 -38.41 -14.92
C ALA A 92 -27.13 -38.74 -15.35
N GLU A 93 -27.59 -38.09 -16.43
CA GLU A 93 -28.48 -38.54 -17.53
C GLU A 93 -29.13 -37.36 -18.26
#